data_AF-A0A2V4NJ12-F1
#
_entry.id   AF-A0A2V4NJ12-F1
#
_cell.length_a   1.000
_cell.length_b   1.000
_cell.length_c   1.000
_cell.angle_alpha   90.00
_cell.angle_beta   90.00
_cell.angle_gamma   90.00
#
_symmetry.space_group_name_H-M   'P 1'
#
loop_
_entity.id
_entity.type
_entity.pdbx_description
1 polymer ?
#
loop_
_entity_poly.entity_id
_entity_poly.type
_entity_poly.pdbx_seq_one_letter_code
_entity_poly.pdbx_strand_id
1 'polypeptide(L)'
;MSNRSTDDVPWASMVKIPADVDREDTVLGPLSARQTVQLAAVLLVLWLGYRATRQIVPPLFFAALALPIATTATLAVLTRRDGLSTDRWLLAAWRHQHSPKHLVPAGGLADVLPWQAEILDDQPVREPSGTLALPISDIDEHGVLDLGPAGFAAIGEAGTVNLALRTGAEQQALLAAFGRWLNALAGPAQILLRTRRLEIGSRVAALEQVAPSMPHPLLEAACLAHADFLGELAERHELLQRQVLIVHREPGSDSGSWTRALRHRDETIGLLAAAEVPVLPLDGTAAFAALSAACEPDAPSHPRPALPRVPVTAETTVGEPW
;
A
#
# COMPACT_ATOMS: atom_id res chain seq x y z
N MET A 1 25.08 19.31 -29.15
CA MET A 1 24.20 18.13 -29.21
C MET A 1 22.90 18.47 -28.50
N SER A 2 21.80 18.37 -29.24
CA SER A 2 20.38 18.40 -28.83
C SER A 2 19.91 19.53 -27.90
N ASN A 3 19.70 20.71 -28.48
CA ASN A 3 18.75 21.69 -27.97
C ASN A 3 17.33 21.20 -28.33
N ARG A 4 16.78 20.24 -27.57
CA ARG A 4 15.36 19.88 -27.68
C ARG A 4 14.59 20.98 -26.95
N SER A 5 13.90 21.83 -27.69
CA SER A 5 12.79 22.60 -27.15
C SER A 5 11.88 21.60 -26.45
N THR A 6 11.63 21.84 -25.16
CA THR A 6 10.56 21.16 -24.44
C THR A 6 9.27 21.76 -25.01
N ASP A 7 8.86 21.27 -26.17
CA ASP A 7 7.60 21.66 -26.78
C ASP A 7 6.50 21.38 -25.74
N ASP A 8 5.73 22.41 -25.44
CA ASP A 8 4.65 22.43 -24.46
C ASP A 8 3.79 21.18 -24.59
N VAL A 9 3.90 20.28 -23.61
CA VAL A 9 3.23 18.99 -23.69
C VAL A 9 1.73 19.23 -23.55
N PRO A 10 0.89 18.93 -24.57
CA PRO A 10 -0.50 19.36 -24.60
C PRO A 10 -1.35 18.86 -23.43
N TRP A 11 -0.97 17.73 -22.80
CA TRP A 11 -1.69 17.18 -21.66
C TRP A 11 -1.58 18.05 -20.40
N ALA A 12 -0.50 18.81 -20.21
CA ALA A 12 -0.33 19.70 -19.05
C ALA A 12 -1.36 20.84 -19.04
N SER A 13 -1.85 21.24 -20.22
CA SER A 13 -2.93 22.21 -20.36
C SER A 13 -4.34 21.62 -20.20
N MET A 14 -4.49 20.29 -20.33
CA MET A 14 -5.80 19.65 -20.40
C MET A 14 -6.36 19.31 -19.02
N VAL A 15 -5.50 19.05 -18.02
CA VAL A 15 -5.91 18.87 -16.63
C VAL A 15 -4.85 19.49 -15.72
N LYS A 16 -5.14 20.65 -15.13
CA LYS A 16 -4.38 21.14 -13.98
C LYS A 16 -4.73 20.26 -12.78
N ILE A 17 -4.07 19.11 -12.66
CA ILE A 17 -4.12 18.32 -11.44
C ILE A 17 -3.37 19.14 -10.39
N PRO A 18 -4.04 19.66 -9.33
CA PRO A 18 -3.32 20.32 -8.26
C PRO A 18 -2.33 19.30 -7.67
N ALA A 19 -1.10 19.74 -7.40
CA ALA A 19 -0.02 18.88 -6.90
C ALA A 19 -0.36 18.19 -5.54
N ASP A 20 -1.46 18.60 -4.91
CA ASP A 20 -1.95 18.10 -3.63
C ASP A 20 -3.43 17.71 -3.77
N VAL A 21 -3.68 16.43 -4.08
CA VAL A 21 -5.02 15.85 -4.27
C VAL A 21 -5.72 15.63 -2.92
N ASP A 22 -4.96 15.57 -1.82
CA ASP A 22 -5.46 15.36 -0.45
C ASP A 22 -5.75 16.68 0.30
N ARG A 23 -5.92 17.79 -0.44
CA ARG A 23 -6.20 19.09 0.17
C ARG A 23 -7.59 19.10 0.80
N GLU A 24 -7.65 19.13 2.14
CA GLU A 24 -8.90 19.33 2.89
C GLU A 24 -9.68 20.55 2.35
N ASP A 25 -11.01 20.40 2.24
CA ASP A 25 -11.91 21.48 1.80
C ASP A 25 -11.76 22.72 2.68
N THR A 26 -11.50 23.85 2.02
CA THR A 26 -11.34 25.16 2.67
C THR A 26 -12.71 25.81 2.86
N VAL A 27 -13.01 26.22 4.10
CA VAL A 27 -14.31 26.82 4.45
C VAL A 27 -14.21 28.33 4.63
N LEU A 28 -13.05 28.82 5.10
CA LEU A 28 -12.83 30.24 5.35
C LEU A 28 -11.49 30.69 4.74
N GLY A 29 -11.52 31.14 3.48
CA GLY A 29 -10.31 31.53 2.76
C GLY A 29 -9.34 30.35 2.62
N PRO A 30 -8.09 30.42 3.11
CA PRO A 30 -7.15 29.30 3.05
C PRO A 30 -7.34 28.25 4.16
N LEU A 31 -8.27 28.43 5.11
CA LEU A 31 -8.41 27.57 6.29
C LEU A 31 -9.40 26.44 6.07
N SER A 32 -9.03 25.22 6.48
CA SER A 32 -9.97 24.09 6.52
C SER A 32 -11.02 24.26 7.62
N ALA A 33 -12.14 23.53 7.53
CA ALA A 33 -13.18 23.51 8.57
C ALA A 33 -12.58 23.26 9.96
N ARG A 34 -11.65 22.29 10.03
CA ARG A 34 -10.96 21.88 11.26
C ARG A 34 -10.08 23.01 11.81
N GLN A 35 -9.26 23.63 10.97
CA GLN A 35 -8.40 24.75 11.37
C GLN A 35 -9.23 25.94 11.89
N THR A 36 -10.37 26.20 11.24
CA THR A 36 -11.30 27.26 11.65
C THR A 36 -11.87 26.98 13.04
N VAL A 37 -12.31 25.75 13.32
CA VAL A 37 -12.82 25.34 14.63
C VAL A 37 -11.72 25.43 15.71
N GLN A 38 -10.49 25.00 15.41
CA GLN A 38 -9.37 25.06 16.35
C GLN A 38 -8.99 26.50 16.70
N LEU A 39 -8.86 27.38 15.71
CA LEU A 39 -8.57 28.79 15.95
C LEU A 39 -9.72 29.49 16.69
N ALA A 40 -10.97 29.17 16.37
CA ALA A 40 -12.14 29.68 17.09
C ALA A 40 -12.12 29.24 18.56
N ALA A 41 -11.75 27.99 18.85
CA ALA A 41 -11.63 27.49 20.22
C ALA A 41 -10.52 28.22 21.01
N VAL A 42 -9.35 28.45 20.39
CA VAL A 42 -8.25 29.21 21.02
C VAL A 42 -8.70 30.65 21.33
N LEU A 43 -9.37 31.30 20.37
CA LEU A 43 -9.89 32.66 20.55
C LEU A 43 -10.95 32.71 21.67
N LEU A 44 -11.84 31.72 21.73
CA LEU A 44 -12.86 31.58 22.77
C LEU A 44 -12.22 31.45 24.16
N VAL A 45 -11.20 30.60 24.31
CA VAL A 45 -10.48 30.39 25.58
C VAL A 45 -9.80 31.68 26.03
N LEU A 46 -9.09 32.37 25.13
CA LEU A 46 -8.45 33.65 25.44
C LEU A 46 -9.48 34.73 25.81
N TRP A 47 -10.62 34.76 25.13
CA TRP A 47 -11.70 35.71 25.43
C TRP A 47 -12.35 35.44 26.81
N LEU A 48 -12.63 34.17 27.13
CA LEU A 48 -13.16 33.78 28.44
C LEU A 48 -12.14 34.09 29.55
N GLY A 49 -10.86 33.79 29.32
CA GLY A 49 -9.78 34.14 30.23
C GLY A 49 -9.73 35.64 30.51
N TYR A 50 -9.75 36.46 29.46
CA TYR A 50 -9.78 37.92 29.59
C TYR A 50 -11.00 38.39 30.40
N ARG A 51 -12.19 37.85 30.08
CA ARG A 51 -13.42 38.24 30.77
C ARG A 51 -13.38 37.93 32.27
N ALA A 52 -12.75 36.82 32.65
CA ALA A 52 -12.57 36.42 34.05
C ALA A 52 -11.53 37.29 34.76
N THR A 53 -10.43 37.64 34.10
CA THR A 53 -9.31 38.36 34.75
C THR A 53 -9.36 39.88 34.62
N ARG A 54 -10.24 40.45 33.78
CA ARG A 54 -10.29 41.90 33.48
C ARG A 54 -10.43 42.82 34.69
N GLN A 55 -10.94 42.33 35.82
CA GLN A 55 -11.09 43.12 37.05
C GLN A 55 -9.80 43.18 37.89
N ILE A 56 -8.86 42.27 37.64
CA ILE A 56 -7.65 42.07 38.46
C ILE A 56 -6.40 42.39 37.64
N VAL A 57 -6.38 42.02 36.37
CA VAL A 57 -5.22 42.13 35.48
C VAL A 57 -5.44 43.27 34.49
N PRO A 58 -4.53 44.27 34.42
CA PRO A 58 -4.61 45.31 33.40
C PRO A 58 -4.52 44.71 31.99
N PRO A 59 -5.22 45.29 31.00
CA PRO A 59 -5.35 44.68 29.67
C PRO A 59 -4.02 44.46 28.95
N LEU A 60 -3.02 45.33 29.19
CA LEU A 60 -1.69 45.19 28.59
C LEU A 60 -0.94 43.93 29.07
N PHE A 61 -1.05 43.58 30.36
CA PHE A 61 -0.40 42.38 30.89
C PHE A 61 -1.08 41.11 30.38
N PHE A 62 -2.41 41.12 30.28
CA PHE A 62 -3.13 40.02 29.66
C PHE A 62 -2.75 39.85 28.18
N ALA A 63 -2.69 40.94 27.42
CA ALA A 63 -2.29 40.92 26.01
C ALA A 63 -0.86 40.41 25.83
N ALA A 64 0.08 40.81 26.70
CA ALA A 64 1.47 40.36 26.66
C ALA A 64 1.61 38.84 26.84
N LEU A 65 0.71 38.21 27.63
CA LEU A 65 0.68 36.75 27.81
C LEU A 65 -0.14 36.05 26.72
N ALA A 66 -1.26 36.65 26.29
CA ALA A 66 -2.16 36.07 25.30
C ALA A 66 -1.56 36.05 23.89
N LEU A 67 -0.77 37.07 23.51
CA LEU A 67 -0.15 37.17 22.20
C LEU A 67 0.78 35.99 21.88
N PRO A 68 1.76 35.60 22.72
CA PRO A 68 2.60 34.45 22.42
C PRO A 68 1.79 33.14 22.39
N ILE A 69 0.78 32.97 23.26
CA ILE A 69 -0.09 31.78 23.25
C ILE A 69 -0.91 31.69 21.95
N ALA A 70 -1.51 32.80 21.52
CA ALA A 70 -2.25 32.87 20.27
C ALA A 70 -1.33 32.60 19.07
N THR A 71 -0.11 33.16 19.08
CA THR A 71 0.86 33.00 18.01
C THR A 71 1.34 31.56 17.90
N THR A 72 1.70 30.92 19.02
CA THR A 72 2.12 29.51 19.03
C THR A 72 1.00 28.56 18.63
N ALA A 73 -0.22 28.79 19.13
CA ALA A 73 -1.39 28.00 18.74
C ALA A 73 -1.71 28.16 17.25
N THR A 74 -1.65 29.38 16.72
CA THR A 74 -1.88 29.64 15.29
C THR A 74 -0.80 28.98 14.44
N LEU A 75 0.47 29.10 14.83
CA LEU A 75 1.57 28.45 14.14
C LEU A 75 1.38 26.92 14.13
N ALA A 76 1.03 26.31 15.27
CA ALA A 76 0.80 24.87 15.38
C ALA A 76 -0.37 24.39 14.50
N VAL A 77 -1.44 25.16 14.37
CA VAL A 77 -2.60 24.81 13.52
C VAL A 77 -2.27 24.96 12.03
N LEU A 78 -1.41 25.92 11.67
CA LEU A 78 -1.02 26.18 10.29
C LEU A 78 0.15 25.31 9.82
N THR A 79 1.01 24.84 10.72
CA THR A 79 2.14 23.98 10.36
C THR A 79 1.65 22.58 9.99
N ARG A 80 2.08 22.14 8.82
CA ARG A 80 1.96 20.76 8.36
C ARG A 80 3.34 20.13 8.35
N ARG A 81 3.42 18.88 8.79
CA ARG A 81 4.62 18.05 8.67
C ARG A 81 4.26 16.81 7.89
N ASP A 82 4.92 16.60 6.75
CA ASP A 82 4.73 15.42 5.89
C ASP A 82 3.26 15.18 5.49
N GLY A 83 2.52 16.27 5.21
CA GLY A 83 1.09 16.22 4.84
C GLY A 83 0.11 16.08 6.02
N LEU A 84 0.60 15.75 7.22
CA LEU A 84 -0.21 15.68 8.44
C LEU A 84 -0.26 17.04 9.16
N SER A 85 -1.41 17.36 9.74
CA SER A 85 -1.56 18.49 10.65
C SER A 85 -0.82 18.22 11.98
N THR A 86 -0.24 19.25 12.57
CA THR A 86 0.63 19.12 13.77
C THR A 86 -0.11 18.49 14.96
N ASP A 87 -1.41 18.70 15.10
CA ASP A 87 -2.27 18.07 16.10
C ASP A 87 -2.35 16.54 15.93
N ARG A 88 -2.56 16.04 14.69
CA ARG A 88 -2.57 14.60 14.38
C ARG A 88 -1.19 13.99 14.58
N TRP A 89 -0.15 14.72 14.21
CA TRP A 89 1.23 14.29 14.43
C TRP A 89 1.54 14.19 15.92
N LEU A 90 1.18 15.20 16.73
CA LEU A 90 1.37 15.20 18.18
C LEU A 90 0.55 14.11 18.86
N LEU A 91 -0.70 13.89 18.42
CA LEU A 91 -1.56 12.84 18.95
C LEU A 91 -1.02 11.44 18.60
N ALA A 92 -0.54 11.25 17.38
CA ALA A 92 0.12 10.01 16.96
C ALA A 92 1.41 9.78 17.75
N ALA A 93 2.22 10.83 17.95
CA ALA A 93 3.44 10.78 18.75
C ALA A 93 3.14 10.46 20.21
N TRP A 94 2.12 11.09 20.80
CA TRP A 94 1.67 10.82 22.17
C TRP A 94 1.18 9.38 22.31
N ARG A 95 0.32 8.90 21.40
CA ARG A 95 -0.12 7.50 21.37
C ARG A 95 1.04 6.53 21.20
N HIS A 96 2.02 6.85 20.35
CA HIS A 96 3.21 6.02 20.14
C HIS A 96 4.14 6.01 21.37
N GLN A 97 4.24 7.12 22.10
CA GLN A 97 5.02 7.17 23.34
C GLN A 97 4.34 6.37 24.46
N HIS A 98 3.01 6.38 24.51
CA HIS A 98 2.23 5.65 25.51
C HIS A 98 1.88 4.22 25.10
N SER A 99 2.12 3.82 23.84
CA SER A 99 1.95 2.43 23.43
C SER A 99 3.07 1.57 24.01
N PRO A 100 2.76 0.36 24.51
CA PRO A 100 3.77 -0.55 25.02
C PRO A 100 4.76 -0.89 23.89
N LYS A 101 6.04 -0.56 24.09
CA LYS A 101 7.11 -0.80 23.12
C LYS A 101 7.73 -2.16 23.39
N HIS A 102 7.15 -3.19 22.78
CA HIS A 102 7.70 -4.54 22.85
C HIS A 102 8.81 -4.63 21.80
N LEU A 103 10.06 -4.73 22.24
CA LEU A 103 11.19 -4.97 21.36
C LEU A 103 11.32 -6.48 21.18
N VAL A 104 11.22 -6.95 19.94
CA VAL A 104 11.52 -8.33 19.58
C VAL A 104 13.00 -8.37 19.15
N PRO A 105 13.80 -9.35 19.62
CA PRO A 105 15.14 -9.54 19.09
C PRO A 105 15.05 -9.79 17.58
N ALA A 106 15.72 -8.95 16.78
CA ALA A 106 15.85 -9.13 15.34
C ALA A 106 16.89 -10.22 15.07
N GLY A 107 16.50 -11.48 15.29
CA GLY A 107 17.32 -12.65 14.97
C GLY A 107 16.42 -13.87 14.86
N GLY A 108 16.52 -14.60 13.76
CA GLY A 108 15.81 -15.87 13.60
C GLY A 108 16.36 -16.91 14.58
N LEU A 109 15.67 -18.04 14.75
CA LEU A 109 16.23 -19.22 15.44
C LEU A 109 17.58 -19.67 14.84
N ALA A 110 17.87 -19.29 13.60
CA ALA A 110 19.13 -19.52 12.90
C ALA A 110 20.31 -18.65 13.38
N ASP A 111 20.06 -17.54 14.08
CA ASP A 111 21.11 -16.63 14.57
C ASP A 111 21.54 -16.95 16.01
N VAL A 112 20.99 -18.01 16.60
CA VAL A 112 21.31 -18.44 17.96
C VAL A 112 22.55 -19.34 17.90
N LEU A 113 23.66 -18.89 18.48
CA LEU A 113 24.87 -19.71 18.61
C LEU A 113 24.58 -20.94 19.49
N PRO A 114 25.26 -22.08 19.28
CA PRO A 114 24.96 -23.32 20.02
C PRO A 114 24.99 -23.17 21.55
N TRP A 115 25.95 -22.39 22.07
CA TRP A 115 26.06 -22.11 23.51
C TRP A 115 24.95 -21.20 24.05
N GLN A 116 24.31 -20.41 23.19
CA GLN A 116 23.15 -19.60 23.55
C GLN A 116 21.88 -20.45 23.60
N ALA A 117 21.73 -21.43 22.69
CA ALA A 117 20.61 -22.36 22.70
C ALA A 117 20.58 -23.17 24.01
N GLU A 118 21.74 -23.62 24.49
CA GLU A 118 21.87 -24.37 25.75
C GLU A 118 21.46 -23.55 26.99
N ILE A 119 21.65 -22.22 26.98
CA ILE A 119 21.22 -21.30 28.05
C ILE A 119 19.72 -20.98 27.93
N LEU A 120 19.17 -21.02 26.71
CA LEU A 120 17.77 -20.70 26.43
C LEU A 120 16.83 -21.89 26.64
N ASP A 121 17.31 -23.13 26.54
CA ASP A 121 16.55 -24.35 26.81
C ASP A 121 16.14 -24.47 28.30
N ASP A 122 16.90 -23.84 29.21
CA ASP A 122 16.62 -23.85 30.66
C ASP A 122 15.67 -22.71 31.09
N GLN A 123 15.21 -21.89 30.14
CA GLN A 123 14.21 -20.84 30.37
C GLN A 123 12.81 -21.38 30.05
N PRO A 124 11.77 -20.99 30.82
CA PRO A 124 10.39 -21.35 30.48
C PRO A 124 10.11 -20.90 29.04
N VAL A 125 9.54 -21.80 28.23
CA VAL A 125 9.16 -21.62 26.82
C VAL A 125 8.80 -20.17 26.58
N ARG A 126 9.68 -19.41 25.91
CA ARG A 126 9.40 -18.03 25.55
C ARG A 126 8.11 -18.05 24.73
N GLU A 127 7.07 -17.39 25.24
CA GLU A 127 5.87 -17.18 24.46
C GLU A 127 6.30 -16.63 23.09
N PRO A 128 5.83 -17.24 21.98
CA PRO A 128 6.21 -16.79 20.65
C PRO A 128 6.00 -15.28 20.60
N SER A 129 7.05 -14.56 20.18
CA SER A 129 7.02 -13.11 20.06
C SER A 129 5.74 -12.72 19.35
N GLY A 130 4.90 -11.92 20.04
CA GLY A 130 3.46 -11.85 19.77
C GLY A 130 3.13 -11.81 18.29
N THR A 131 2.25 -12.72 17.85
CA THR A 131 1.74 -12.77 16.48
C THR A 131 1.29 -11.38 16.06
N LEU A 132 1.81 -10.90 14.92
CA LEU A 132 1.34 -9.65 14.33
C LEU A 132 -0.18 -9.74 14.19
N ALA A 133 -0.90 -8.91 14.95
CA ALA A 133 -2.35 -8.84 14.89
C ALA A 133 -2.76 -8.16 13.58
N LEU A 134 -2.75 -8.94 12.50
CA LEU A 134 -3.24 -8.50 11.21
C LEU A 134 -4.77 -8.31 11.32
N PRO A 135 -5.33 -7.23 10.74
CA PRO A 135 -6.78 -7.02 10.71
C PRO A 135 -7.47 -7.96 9.71
N ILE A 136 -6.87 -9.10 9.38
CA ILE A 136 -7.32 -10.09 8.41
C ILE A 136 -7.53 -11.38 9.19
N SER A 137 -8.75 -11.89 9.17
CA SER A 137 -9.16 -13.10 9.87
C SER A 137 -9.04 -14.35 8.99
N ASP A 138 -9.30 -14.21 7.68
CA ASP A 138 -9.22 -15.30 6.73
C ASP A 138 -9.03 -14.80 5.28
N ILE A 139 -8.65 -15.72 4.38
CA ILE A 139 -8.55 -15.49 2.93
C ILE A 139 -9.27 -16.63 2.22
N ASP A 140 -10.24 -16.30 1.37
CA ASP A 140 -10.94 -17.32 0.58
C ASP A 140 -10.19 -17.72 -0.70
N GLU A 141 -10.69 -18.74 -1.39
CA GLU A 141 -10.14 -19.23 -2.66
C GLU A 141 -10.19 -18.20 -3.80
N HIS A 142 -11.13 -17.25 -3.75
CA HIS A 142 -11.31 -16.19 -4.73
C HIS A 142 -10.45 -14.96 -4.46
N GLY A 143 -9.63 -14.97 -3.40
CA GLY A 143 -8.74 -13.89 -2.99
C GLY A 143 -9.42 -12.75 -2.24
N VAL A 144 -10.61 -12.97 -1.68
CA VAL A 144 -11.28 -12.03 -0.80
C VAL A 144 -10.74 -12.17 0.62
N LEU A 145 -10.34 -11.05 1.19
CA LEU A 145 -9.87 -10.94 2.57
C LEU A 145 -11.06 -10.70 3.50
N ASP A 146 -11.21 -11.54 4.52
CA ASP A 146 -12.13 -11.29 5.63
C ASP A 146 -11.44 -10.41 6.67
N LEU A 147 -11.94 -9.19 6.87
CA LEU A 147 -11.44 -8.21 7.84
C LEU A 147 -12.25 -8.23 9.15
N GLY A 148 -13.05 -9.26 9.38
CA GLY A 148 -13.93 -9.43 10.53
C GLY A 148 -14.95 -8.29 10.62
N PRO A 149 -14.99 -7.52 11.73
CA PRO A 149 -15.96 -6.43 11.88
C PRO A 149 -15.73 -5.29 10.86
N ALA A 150 -14.56 -5.23 10.22
CA ALA A 150 -14.26 -4.25 9.20
C ALA A 150 -14.78 -4.66 7.80
N GLY A 151 -15.37 -5.85 7.63
CA GLY A 151 -15.98 -6.31 6.39
C GLY A 151 -15.03 -7.05 5.45
N PHE A 152 -15.25 -6.97 4.14
CA PHE A 152 -14.51 -7.75 3.16
C PHE A 152 -13.70 -6.86 2.20
N ALA A 153 -12.57 -7.37 1.71
CA ALA A 153 -11.77 -6.69 0.70
C ALA A 153 -11.36 -7.62 -0.45
N ALA A 154 -11.65 -7.20 -1.68
CA ALA A 154 -11.23 -7.91 -2.90
C ALA A 154 -10.09 -7.15 -3.58
N ILE A 155 -9.08 -7.89 -4.08
CA ILE A 155 -7.86 -7.32 -4.65
C ILE A 155 -7.70 -7.73 -6.13
N GLY A 156 -7.28 -6.78 -6.96
CA GLY A 156 -6.79 -7.02 -8.32
C GLY A 156 -5.42 -6.37 -8.55
N GLU A 157 -4.56 -7.01 -9.34
CA GLU A 157 -3.29 -6.44 -9.79
C GLU A 157 -3.48 -5.81 -11.17
N ALA A 158 -3.26 -4.50 -11.25
CA ALA A 158 -3.36 -3.73 -12.47
C ALA A 158 -2.01 -3.69 -13.19
N GLY A 159 -2.06 -3.85 -14.51
CA GLY A 159 -0.95 -3.55 -15.41
C GLY A 159 -0.72 -2.04 -15.53
N THR A 160 0.21 -1.68 -16.42
CA THR A 160 0.52 -0.27 -16.71
C THR A 160 0.54 -0.03 -18.21
N VAL A 161 0.19 1.19 -18.61
CA VAL A 161 0.20 1.65 -20.01
C VAL A 161 1.13 2.86 -20.13
N ASN A 162 1.95 2.88 -21.17
CA ASN A 162 2.82 4.02 -21.44
C ASN A 162 2.06 5.11 -22.22
N LEU A 163 1.38 6.00 -21.50
CA LEU A 163 0.62 7.11 -22.07
C LEU A 163 1.47 8.06 -22.93
N ALA A 164 2.75 8.24 -22.61
CA ALA A 164 3.62 9.16 -23.32
C ALA A 164 3.95 8.71 -24.76
N LEU A 165 3.83 7.40 -25.03
CA LEU A 165 4.03 6.83 -26.36
C LEU A 165 2.76 6.80 -27.22
N ARG A 166 1.63 7.26 -26.69
CA ARG A 166 0.34 7.29 -27.38
C ARG A 166 0.13 8.62 -28.10
N THR A 167 -0.64 8.61 -29.19
CA THR A 167 -1.06 9.83 -29.88
C THR A 167 -2.04 10.64 -29.03
N GLY A 168 -2.24 11.93 -29.32
CA GLY A 168 -3.16 12.76 -28.53
C GLY A 168 -4.61 12.23 -28.49
N ALA A 169 -5.09 11.69 -29.61
CA ALA A 169 -6.42 11.08 -29.69
C ALA A 169 -6.51 9.79 -28.85
N GLU A 170 -5.48 8.94 -28.90
CA GLU A 170 -5.39 7.73 -28.07
C GLU A 170 -5.32 8.09 -26.57
N GLN A 171 -4.51 9.08 -26.20
CA GLN A 171 -4.44 9.55 -24.82
C GLN A 171 -5.81 10.03 -24.32
N GLN A 172 -6.55 10.80 -25.12
CA GLN A 172 -7.91 11.24 -24.77
C GLN A 172 -8.88 10.06 -24.62
N ALA A 173 -8.79 9.06 -25.49
CA ALA A 173 -9.62 7.86 -25.40
C ALA A 173 -9.34 7.06 -24.13
N LEU A 174 -8.05 6.86 -23.79
CA LEU A 174 -7.62 6.17 -22.57
C LEU A 174 -8.03 6.94 -21.31
N LEU A 175 -7.84 8.27 -21.30
CA LEU A 175 -8.27 9.13 -20.18
C LEU A 175 -9.80 9.11 -20.02
N ALA A 176 -10.56 9.13 -21.12
CA ALA A 176 -12.01 9.03 -21.06
C ALA A 176 -12.46 7.65 -20.53
N ALA A 177 -11.78 6.57 -20.90
CA ALA A 177 -12.05 5.24 -20.37
C ALA A 177 -11.75 5.14 -18.86
N PHE A 178 -10.60 5.67 -18.45
CA PHE A 178 -10.25 5.75 -17.03
C PHE A 178 -11.24 6.61 -16.24
N GLY A 179 -11.68 7.75 -16.81
CA GLY A 179 -12.72 8.58 -16.22
C GLY A 179 -14.07 7.87 -16.08
N ARG A 180 -14.45 7.01 -17.04
CA ARG A 180 -15.65 6.16 -16.92
C ARG A 180 -15.52 5.18 -15.76
N TRP A 181 -14.35 4.57 -15.55
CA TRP A 181 -14.10 3.73 -14.40
C TRP A 181 -14.27 4.49 -13.08
N LEU A 182 -13.65 5.67 -12.94
CA LEU A 182 -13.80 6.50 -11.75
C LEU A 182 -15.26 6.86 -11.44
N ASN A 183 -16.04 7.21 -12.47
CA ASN A 183 -17.45 7.54 -12.32
C ASN A 183 -18.35 6.33 -12.00
N ALA A 184 -17.87 5.11 -12.24
CA ALA A 184 -18.61 3.88 -11.97
C ALA A 184 -18.34 3.33 -10.56
N LEU A 185 -17.36 3.87 -9.82
CA LEU A 185 -17.05 3.44 -8.46
C LEU A 185 -18.23 3.74 -7.53
N ALA A 186 -18.89 2.68 -7.04
CA ALA A 186 -19.98 2.80 -6.08
C ALA A 186 -19.51 2.90 -4.62
N GLY A 187 -18.21 2.71 -4.38
CA GLY A 187 -17.59 2.70 -3.05
C GLY A 187 -16.11 3.06 -3.12
N PRO A 188 -15.41 3.10 -1.98
CA PRO A 188 -14.00 3.43 -1.93
C PRO A 188 -13.17 2.39 -2.68
N ALA A 189 -12.38 2.84 -3.65
CA ALA A 189 -11.32 2.05 -4.28
C ALA A 189 -9.96 2.58 -3.81
N GLN A 190 -9.13 1.71 -3.27
CA GLN A 190 -7.76 2.04 -2.88
C GLN A 190 -6.82 1.56 -3.98
N ILE A 191 -5.97 2.46 -4.48
CA ILE A 191 -4.90 2.12 -5.42
C ILE A 191 -3.59 2.14 -4.65
N LEU A 192 -2.99 0.98 -4.44
CA LEU A 192 -1.67 0.84 -3.82
C LEU A 192 -0.61 0.67 -4.91
N LEU A 193 0.34 1.59 -4.97
CA LEU A 193 1.49 1.48 -5.85
C LEU A 193 2.72 1.20 -4.99
N ARG A 194 3.35 0.04 -5.22
CA ARG A 194 4.58 -0.34 -4.55
C ARG A 194 5.66 -0.74 -5.54
N THR A 195 6.91 -0.53 -5.15
CA THR A 195 8.07 -1.09 -5.85
C THR A 195 8.47 -2.36 -5.12
N ARG A 196 8.60 -3.46 -5.84
CA ARG A 196 9.04 -4.74 -5.29
C ARG A 196 10.20 -5.30 -6.08
N ARG A 197 11.05 -6.12 -5.44
CA ARG A 197 12.02 -6.93 -6.16
C ARG A 197 11.29 -7.88 -7.11
N LEU A 198 11.82 -8.01 -8.32
CA LEU A 198 11.32 -8.90 -9.33
C LEU A 198 11.92 -10.28 -9.08
N GLU A 199 11.07 -11.19 -8.60
CA GLU A 199 11.39 -12.61 -8.49
C GLU A 199 11.35 -13.23 -9.90
N ILE A 200 12.47 -13.83 -10.33
CA ILE A 200 12.61 -14.49 -11.65
C ILE A 200 12.99 -15.96 -11.49
N GLY A 201 13.48 -16.40 -10.34
CA GLY A 201 13.90 -17.77 -10.08
C GLY A 201 12.81 -18.80 -10.38
N SER A 202 11.56 -18.51 -10.05
CA SER A 202 10.43 -19.39 -10.44
C SER A 202 10.27 -19.53 -11.97
N ARG A 203 10.55 -18.46 -12.74
CA ARG A 203 10.52 -18.49 -14.21
C ARG A 203 11.74 -19.18 -14.79
N VAL A 204 12.93 -18.97 -14.21
CA VAL A 204 14.16 -19.69 -14.58
C VAL A 204 13.94 -21.20 -14.40
N ALA A 205 13.47 -21.62 -13.22
CA ALA A 205 13.17 -23.02 -12.94
C ALA A 205 12.12 -23.61 -13.91
N ALA A 206 11.08 -22.84 -14.25
CA ALA A 206 10.09 -23.27 -15.24
C ALA A 206 10.70 -23.47 -16.64
N LEU A 207 11.60 -22.58 -17.07
CA LEU A 207 12.30 -22.72 -18.34
C LEU A 207 13.22 -23.95 -18.34
N GLU A 208 13.95 -24.19 -17.25
CA GLU A 208 14.80 -25.37 -17.08
C GLU A 208 14.00 -26.68 -17.09
N GLN A 209 12.82 -26.69 -16.46
CA GLN A 209 11.93 -27.86 -16.44
C GLN A 209 11.31 -28.16 -17.80
N VAL A 210 10.97 -27.13 -18.59
CA VAL A 210 10.36 -27.31 -19.90
C VAL A 210 11.40 -27.60 -20.99
N ALA A 211 12.66 -27.16 -20.82
CA ALA A 211 13.71 -27.32 -21.82
C ALA A 211 13.86 -28.76 -22.38
N PRO A 212 13.88 -29.83 -21.56
CA PRO A 212 13.99 -31.21 -22.05
C PRO A 212 12.79 -31.69 -22.87
N SER A 213 11.64 -31.02 -22.76
CA SER A 213 10.43 -31.34 -23.53
C SER A 213 10.38 -30.65 -24.90
N MET A 214 11.39 -29.85 -25.24
CA MET A 214 11.40 -29.10 -26.49
C MET A 214 11.52 -30.02 -27.71
N PRO A 215 10.77 -29.77 -28.81
CA PRO A 215 10.74 -30.67 -29.96
C PRO A 215 12.07 -30.81 -30.73
N HIS A 216 13.02 -29.90 -30.52
CA HIS A 216 14.27 -29.82 -31.28
C HIS A 216 15.46 -29.43 -30.38
N PRO A 217 16.64 -30.04 -30.51
CA PRO A 217 17.80 -29.77 -29.64
C PRO A 217 18.24 -28.29 -29.62
N LEU A 218 18.13 -27.58 -30.75
CA LEU A 218 18.41 -26.14 -30.79
C LEU A 218 17.42 -25.30 -29.97
N LEU A 219 16.15 -25.74 -29.84
CA LEU A 219 15.17 -25.05 -29.01
C LEU A 219 15.40 -25.33 -27.53
N GLU A 220 15.77 -26.56 -27.18
CA GLU A 220 16.23 -26.91 -25.84
C GLU A 220 17.42 -26.04 -25.43
N ALA A 221 18.47 -26.00 -26.27
CA ALA A 221 19.65 -25.17 -26.02
C ALA A 221 19.31 -23.68 -25.90
N ALA A 222 18.40 -23.16 -26.74
CA ALA A 222 17.95 -21.76 -26.65
C ALA A 222 17.15 -21.49 -25.37
N CYS A 223 16.35 -22.44 -24.91
CA CYS A 223 15.59 -22.35 -23.66
C CYS A 223 16.52 -22.27 -22.44
N LEU A 224 17.52 -23.16 -22.38
CA LEU A 224 18.54 -23.16 -21.33
C LEU A 224 19.39 -21.89 -21.36
N ALA A 225 19.86 -21.47 -22.53
CA ALA A 225 20.62 -20.22 -22.66
C ALA A 225 19.80 -18.99 -22.23
N HIS A 226 18.48 -19.01 -22.42
CA HIS A 226 17.61 -17.95 -21.92
C HIS A 226 17.47 -18.00 -20.40
N ALA A 227 17.32 -19.18 -19.81
CA ALA A 227 17.30 -19.37 -18.36
C ALA A 227 18.60 -18.86 -17.71
N ASP A 228 19.76 -19.23 -18.28
CA ASP A 228 21.08 -18.75 -17.85
C ASP A 228 21.19 -17.22 -17.91
N PHE A 229 20.76 -16.62 -19.02
CA PHE A 229 20.76 -15.15 -19.17
C PHE A 229 19.90 -14.46 -18.10
N LEU A 230 18.71 -14.99 -17.80
CA LEU A 230 17.84 -14.45 -16.77
C LEU A 230 18.44 -14.61 -15.37
N GLY A 231 19.11 -15.74 -15.11
CA GLY A 231 19.87 -15.98 -13.89
C GLY A 231 21.00 -14.96 -13.71
N GLU A 232 21.86 -14.80 -14.72
CA GLU A 232 22.95 -13.81 -14.69
C GLU A 232 22.42 -12.38 -14.49
N LEU A 233 21.29 -12.05 -15.11
CA LEU A 233 20.66 -10.73 -14.97
C LEU A 233 20.21 -10.47 -13.52
N ALA A 234 19.62 -11.48 -12.87
CA ALA A 234 19.17 -11.40 -11.49
C ALA A 234 20.34 -11.34 -10.49
N GLU A 235 21.47 -12.00 -10.79
CA GLU A 235 22.68 -11.93 -9.96
C GLU A 235 23.39 -10.57 -10.05
N ARG A 236 23.44 -9.98 -11.25
CA ARG A 236 24.19 -8.74 -11.50
C ARG A 236 23.43 -7.46 -11.18
N HIS A 237 22.10 -7.51 -11.20
CA HIS A 237 21.27 -6.32 -11.06
C HIS A 237 20.15 -6.52 -10.06
N GLU A 238 19.86 -5.47 -9.29
CA GLU A 238 18.62 -5.42 -8.53
C GLU A 238 17.46 -5.16 -9.48
N LEU A 239 16.73 -6.23 -9.79
CA LEU A 239 15.57 -6.14 -10.67
C LEU A 239 14.36 -5.67 -9.85
N LEU A 240 13.83 -4.51 -10.21
CA LEU A 240 12.68 -3.91 -9.55
C LEU A 240 11.50 -3.85 -10.51
N GLN A 241 10.31 -4.08 -9.99
CA GLN A 241 9.07 -3.89 -10.72
C GLN A 241 8.08 -3.07 -9.91
N ARG A 242 7.25 -2.31 -10.62
CA ARG A 242 6.14 -1.59 -10.01
C ARG A 242 4.92 -2.51 -10.00
N GLN A 243 4.37 -2.73 -8.82
CA GLN A 243 3.10 -3.43 -8.65
C GLN A 243 2.03 -2.41 -8.31
N VAL A 244 0.92 -2.46 -9.03
CA VAL A 244 -0.26 -1.63 -8.79
C VAL A 244 -1.37 -2.57 -8.34
N LEU A 245 -1.83 -2.42 -7.10
CA LEU A 245 -2.95 -3.18 -6.55
C LEU A 245 -4.16 -2.26 -6.44
N ILE A 246 -5.31 -2.73 -6.87
CA ILE A 246 -6.60 -2.06 -6.68
C ILE A 246 -7.39 -2.89 -5.67
N VAL A 247 -7.78 -2.25 -4.58
CA VAL A 247 -8.49 -2.88 -3.47
C VAL A 247 -9.88 -2.26 -3.33
N HIS A 248 -10.90 -3.10 -3.39
CA HIS A 248 -12.28 -2.73 -3.11
C HIS A 248 -12.67 -3.27 -1.74
N ARG A 249 -13.01 -2.36 -0.80
CA ARG A 249 -13.44 -2.74 0.54
C ARG A 249 -14.93 -2.45 0.72
N GLU A 250 -15.67 -3.48 1.11
CA GLU A 250 -17.08 -3.38 1.48
C GLU A 250 -17.25 -3.49 2.99
N PRO A 251 -17.87 -2.49 3.66
CA PRO A 251 -18.17 -2.60 5.08
C PRO A 251 -19.36 -3.55 5.30
N GLY A 252 -19.27 -4.35 6.37
CA GLY A 252 -20.29 -5.33 6.74
C GLY A 252 -19.75 -6.75 6.68
N SER A 253 -20.17 -7.58 7.62
CA SER A 253 -19.72 -8.97 7.78
C SER A 253 -20.72 -9.99 7.20
N ASP A 254 -21.69 -9.53 6.41
CA ASP A 254 -22.68 -10.37 5.76
C ASP A 254 -22.19 -10.88 4.41
N SER A 255 -22.76 -11.98 3.93
CA SER A 255 -22.44 -12.56 2.61
C SER A 255 -22.74 -11.58 1.47
N GLY A 256 -23.66 -10.63 1.65
CA GLY A 256 -23.93 -9.57 0.69
C GLY A 256 -22.75 -8.62 0.50
N SER A 257 -22.00 -8.31 1.56
CA SER A 257 -20.79 -7.47 1.47
C SER A 257 -19.66 -8.19 0.74
N TRP A 258 -19.50 -9.48 0.99
CA TRP A 258 -18.57 -10.33 0.25
C TRP A 258 -18.85 -10.32 -1.27
N THR A 259 -20.11 -10.58 -1.67
CA THR A 259 -20.51 -10.59 -3.09
C THR A 259 -20.31 -9.22 -3.74
N ARG A 260 -20.57 -8.13 -3.00
CA ARG A 260 -20.34 -6.77 -3.51
C ARG A 260 -18.86 -6.48 -3.73
N ALA A 261 -17.98 -6.91 -2.82
CA ALA A 261 -16.53 -6.70 -2.97
C ALA A 261 -16.00 -7.38 -4.25
N LEU A 262 -16.41 -8.63 -4.49
CA LEU A 262 -16.09 -9.36 -5.72
C LEU A 262 -16.66 -8.67 -6.97
N ARG A 263 -17.95 -8.32 -6.94
CA ARG A 263 -18.59 -7.63 -8.06
C ARG A 263 -17.87 -6.32 -8.40
N HIS A 264 -17.46 -5.54 -7.42
CA HIS A 264 -16.74 -4.29 -7.66
C HIS A 264 -15.34 -4.51 -8.23
N ARG A 265 -14.63 -5.57 -7.81
CA ARG A 265 -13.38 -5.97 -8.47
C ARG A 265 -13.63 -6.34 -9.94
N ASP A 266 -14.65 -7.14 -10.22
CA ASP A 266 -14.93 -7.63 -11.57
C ASP A 266 -15.44 -6.51 -12.50
N GLU A 267 -16.22 -5.57 -11.97
CA GLU A 267 -16.58 -4.31 -12.65
C GLU A 267 -15.32 -3.49 -13.01
N THR A 268 -14.39 -3.35 -12.07
CA THR A 268 -13.09 -2.69 -12.32
C THR A 268 -12.30 -3.38 -13.42
N ILE A 269 -12.26 -4.72 -13.43
CA ILE A 269 -11.59 -5.49 -14.50
C ILE A 269 -12.18 -5.14 -15.87
N GLY A 270 -13.50 -5.15 -16.00
CA GLY A 270 -14.17 -4.84 -17.27
C GLY A 270 -13.98 -3.38 -17.71
N LEU A 271 -14.07 -2.43 -16.77
CA LEU A 271 -13.99 -1.00 -17.06
C LEU A 271 -12.56 -0.54 -17.40
N LEU A 272 -11.55 -1.04 -16.69
CA LEU A 272 -10.16 -0.68 -16.94
C LEU A 272 -9.57 -1.38 -18.17
N ALA A 273 -10.12 -2.53 -18.59
CA ALA A 273 -9.77 -3.13 -19.87
C ALA A 273 -10.03 -2.16 -21.05
N ALA A 274 -11.08 -1.34 -20.98
CA ALA A 274 -11.36 -0.30 -21.98
C ALA A 274 -10.34 0.85 -21.98
N ALA A 275 -9.54 0.98 -20.91
CA ALA A 275 -8.43 1.91 -20.78
C ALA A 275 -7.07 1.24 -21.07
N GLU A 276 -7.07 0.06 -21.70
CA GLU A 276 -5.87 -0.78 -21.94
C GLU A 276 -5.09 -1.15 -20.67
N VAL A 277 -5.71 -1.01 -19.48
CA VAL A 277 -5.11 -1.40 -18.20
C VAL A 277 -5.68 -2.76 -17.82
N PRO A 278 -4.98 -3.88 -18.12
CA PRO A 278 -5.44 -5.19 -17.70
C PRO A 278 -5.41 -5.27 -16.19
N VAL A 279 -6.47 -5.79 -15.58
CA VAL A 279 -6.51 -6.08 -14.15
C VAL A 279 -6.70 -7.58 -13.98
N LEU A 280 -5.76 -8.20 -13.29
CA LEU A 280 -5.82 -9.62 -12.95
C LEU A 280 -6.40 -9.76 -11.55
N PRO A 281 -7.51 -10.50 -11.36
CA PRO A 281 -8.01 -10.80 -10.03
C PRO A 281 -6.97 -11.66 -9.31
N LEU A 282 -6.67 -11.32 -8.04
CA LEU A 282 -5.86 -12.20 -7.21
C LEU A 282 -6.78 -13.31 -6.70
N ASP A 283 -6.38 -14.56 -6.92
CA ASP A 283 -6.95 -15.71 -6.22
C ASP A 283 -6.43 -15.78 -4.78
N GLY A 284 -6.93 -16.73 -3.99
CA GLY A 284 -6.52 -16.87 -2.59
C GLY A 284 -5.02 -16.98 -2.41
N THR A 285 -4.37 -17.79 -3.25
CA THR A 285 -2.93 -18.05 -3.23
C THR A 285 -2.13 -16.79 -3.54
N ALA A 286 -2.51 -16.05 -4.59
CA ALA A 286 -1.87 -14.80 -4.97
C ALA A 286 -2.10 -13.70 -3.94
N ALA A 287 -3.30 -13.63 -3.35
CA ALA A 287 -3.62 -12.69 -2.26
C ALA A 287 -2.76 -12.97 -1.02
N PHE A 288 -2.63 -14.23 -0.62
CA PHE A 288 -1.77 -14.64 0.49
C PHE A 288 -0.29 -14.34 0.20
N ALA A 289 0.19 -14.62 -1.02
CA ALA A 289 1.55 -14.27 -1.44
C ALA A 289 1.79 -12.75 -1.40
N ALA A 290 0.82 -11.94 -1.86
CA ALA A 290 0.91 -10.49 -1.86
C ALA A 290 0.97 -9.88 -0.45
N LEU A 291 0.23 -10.47 0.51
CA LEU A 291 0.25 -10.11 1.92
C LEU A 291 1.55 -10.56 2.61
N SER A 292 2.01 -11.78 2.32
CA SER A 292 3.28 -12.31 2.85
C SER A 292 4.45 -11.42 2.43
N ALA A 293 4.51 -11.04 1.15
CA ALA A 293 5.51 -10.11 0.62
C ALA A 293 5.37 -8.68 1.19
N ALA A 294 4.21 -8.31 1.75
CA ALA A 294 4.06 -7.04 2.46
C ALA A 294 4.62 -7.09 3.89
N CYS A 295 4.61 -8.28 4.51
CA CYS A 295 5.15 -8.50 5.85
C CYS A 295 6.66 -8.74 5.84
N GLU A 296 7.16 -9.45 4.83
CA GLU A 296 8.58 -9.80 4.66
C GLU A 296 9.00 -9.50 3.21
N PRO A 297 9.34 -8.24 2.88
CA PRO A 297 9.60 -7.83 1.50
C PRO A 297 10.88 -8.39 0.91
N ASP A 298 11.83 -8.81 1.76
CA ASP A 298 13.12 -9.37 1.35
C ASP A 298 13.10 -10.90 1.19
N ALA A 299 12.04 -11.57 1.66
CA ALA A 299 11.90 -13.00 1.48
C ALA A 299 11.52 -13.35 0.04
N PRO A 300 12.08 -14.44 -0.53
CA PRO A 300 11.65 -14.93 -1.83
C PRO A 300 10.16 -15.28 -1.77
N SER A 301 9.38 -14.73 -2.71
CA SER A 301 7.95 -15.01 -2.77
C SER A 301 7.71 -16.46 -3.16
N HIS A 302 7.00 -17.21 -2.33
CA HIS A 302 6.56 -18.55 -2.69
C HIS A 302 5.50 -18.45 -3.82
N PRO A 303 5.61 -19.20 -4.93
CA PRO A 303 4.72 -19.05 -6.07
C PRO A 303 3.29 -19.56 -5.79
N ARG A 304 3.17 -20.61 -4.96
CA ARG A 304 1.89 -21.20 -4.56
C ARG A 304 1.80 -21.53 -3.07
N PRO A 305 1.78 -20.53 -2.18
CA PRO A 305 1.65 -20.80 -0.76
C PRO A 305 0.31 -21.46 -0.47
N ALA A 306 0.29 -22.44 0.43
CA ALA A 306 -0.96 -23.00 0.92
C ALA A 306 -1.75 -21.92 1.66
N LEU A 307 -3.06 -21.87 1.39
CA LEU A 307 -3.96 -20.96 2.10
C LEU A 307 -4.02 -21.30 3.60
N PRO A 308 -4.41 -20.34 4.46
CA PRO A 308 -4.70 -20.61 5.86
C PRO A 308 -5.64 -21.81 5.99
N ARG A 309 -5.32 -22.74 6.90
CA ARG A 309 -6.09 -23.98 7.17
C ARG A 309 -6.11 -25.01 6.02
N VAL A 310 -5.43 -24.75 4.90
CA VAL A 310 -5.18 -25.75 3.87
C VAL A 310 -3.85 -26.45 4.17
N PRO A 311 -3.79 -27.79 4.18
CA PRO A 311 -2.54 -28.49 4.41
C PRO A 311 -1.50 -28.14 3.34
N VAL A 312 -0.25 -27.93 3.76
CA VAL A 312 0.87 -27.75 2.83
C VAL A 312 1.10 -29.07 2.11
N THR A 313 0.75 -29.12 0.84
CA THR A 313 1.06 -30.24 -0.04
C THR A 313 2.29 -29.91 -0.85
N ALA A 314 3.26 -30.83 -0.91
CA ALA A 314 4.25 -30.77 -1.97
C ALA A 314 3.53 -31.05 -3.30
N GLU A 315 3.61 -30.14 -4.26
CA GLU A 315 3.38 -30.51 -5.67
C GLU A 315 4.56 -31.42 -6.05
N THR A 316 4.44 -32.71 -5.75
CA THR A 316 5.29 -33.71 -6.39
C THR A 316 4.91 -33.65 -7.86
N THR A 317 5.72 -33.01 -8.69
CA THR A 317 5.58 -33.09 -10.14
C THR A 317 5.64 -34.57 -10.48
N VAL A 318 4.47 -35.18 -10.71
CA VAL A 318 4.36 -36.59 -11.09
C VAL A 318 4.88 -36.70 -12.53
N GLY A 319 6.20 -36.82 -12.65
CA GLY A 319 6.85 -37.50 -13.75
C GLY A 319 6.91 -38.98 -13.38
N GLU A 320 6.26 -39.81 -14.19
CA GLU A 320 5.96 -41.23 -13.98
C GLU A 320 7.21 -42.17 -14.03
N PRO A 321 7.06 -43.50 -13.84
CA PRO A 321 7.90 -44.35 -12.99
C PRO A 321 9.19 -44.86 -13.66
N TRP A 322 10.12 -45.32 -12.80
CA TRP A 322 11.29 -46.20 -13.03
C TRP A 322 11.77 -46.46 -14.46
#